data_AF-C3RS08-F1
#
_entry.id   AF-C3RS08-F1
#
_cell.length_a   1.000
_cell.length_b   1.000
_cell.length_c   1.000
_cell.angle_alpha   90.00
_cell.angle_beta   90.00
_cell.angle_gamma   90.00
#
_symmetry.space_group_name_H-M   'P 1'
#
loop_
_entity.id
_entity.type
_entity.pdbx_description
1 polymer ?
#
loop_
_entity_poly.entity_id
_entity_poly.type
_entity_poly.pdbx_seq_one_letter_code
_entity_poly.pdbx_strand_id
1 'polypeptide(L)'
;PNVGEDALKDLDEMGIIRIGAEVQDGDLLVGKVTPKGVTELSAEERLLHAIFGEKAREVRDTSLRVPHGGGGIVHDVKIFTREAGDELSPGVNMLVRVYIVQKRKIHEGDKMAGRHGNKGVVSRIMPEEDMPFLPDGTPIDIMLNPLGVPSRMNIGQVLELHLGMAARQLGIHVATPVFDGASDEDVWETVREAGMASDAKTILYDGRTGEPFDGRVSVGVMYMIK
;
A
#
# COMPACT_ATOMS: atom_id res chain seq x y z
N PRO A 1 0.07 -31.72 -11.94
CA PRO A 1 -0.19 -32.33 -13.27
C PRO A 1 -0.46 -31.22 -14.30
N ASN A 2 0.07 -31.35 -15.52
CA ASN A 2 -0.15 -30.38 -16.61
C ASN A 2 0.27 -28.93 -16.25
N VAL A 3 1.36 -28.79 -15.49
CA VAL A 3 1.97 -27.51 -15.14
C VAL A 3 3.31 -27.43 -15.87
N GLY A 4 3.62 -26.30 -16.50
CA GLY A 4 4.89 -26.10 -17.20
C GLY A 4 6.08 -26.04 -16.24
N GLU A 5 7.28 -26.34 -16.74
CA GLU A 5 8.51 -26.35 -15.94
C GLU A 5 8.80 -24.98 -15.30
N ASP A 6 8.44 -23.88 -15.96
CA ASP A 6 8.61 -22.52 -15.45
C ASP A 6 7.87 -22.26 -14.14
N ALA A 7 6.73 -22.93 -13.92
CA ALA A 7 5.95 -22.79 -12.69
C ALA A 7 6.45 -23.70 -11.56
N LEU A 8 7.37 -24.62 -11.86
CA LEU A 8 8.02 -25.50 -10.87
C LEU A 8 9.39 -24.97 -10.44
N LYS A 9 9.95 -23.98 -11.15
CA LYS A 9 11.33 -23.50 -10.98
C LYS A 9 11.69 -23.05 -9.55
N ASP A 10 10.72 -22.49 -8.83
CA ASP A 10 10.92 -21.94 -7.48
C ASP A 10 10.44 -22.89 -6.36
N LEU A 11 9.92 -24.07 -6.73
CA LEU A 11 9.50 -25.11 -5.78
C LEU A 11 10.68 -26.04 -5.45
N ASP A 12 10.77 -26.43 -4.19
CA ASP A 12 11.72 -27.44 -3.73
C ASP A 12 11.28 -28.88 -4.05
N GLU A 13 12.06 -29.86 -3.61
CA GLU A 13 11.77 -31.29 -3.78
C GLU A 13 10.46 -31.74 -3.11
N MET A 14 9.97 -31.01 -2.10
CA MET A 14 8.68 -31.25 -1.44
C MET A 14 7.52 -30.51 -2.15
N GLY A 15 7.81 -29.74 -3.20
CA GLY A 15 6.84 -28.91 -3.90
C GLY A 15 6.48 -27.63 -3.16
N ILE A 16 7.34 -27.14 -2.26
CA ILE A 16 7.13 -25.93 -1.46
C ILE A 16 7.98 -24.80 -2.02
N ILE A 17 7.41 -23.60 -2.12
CA ILE A 17 8.10 -22.41 -2.61
C ILE A 17 9.31 -22.04 -1.73
N ARG A 18 10.43 -21.69 -2.36
CA ARG A 18 11.62 -21.21 -1.65
C ARG A 18 11.43 -19.82 -1.04
N ILE A 19 12.08 -19.58 0.10
CA ILE A 19 12.14 -18.25 0.72
C ILE A 19 12.94 -17.30 -0.18
N GLY A 20 12.45 -16.07 -0.32
CA GLY A 20 13.03 -15.04 -1.19
C GLY A 20 12.57 -15.11 -2.65
N ALA A 21 11.68 -16.05 -3.02
CA ALA A 21 11.06 -16.05 -4.34
C ALA A 21 10.12 -14.84 -4.50
N GLU A 22 10.19 -14.19 -5.66
CA GLU A 22 9.19 -13.22 -6.11
C GLU A 22 8.06 -13.98 -6.79
N VAL A 23 6.84 -13.81 -6.28
CA VAL A 23 5.66 -14.52 -6.75
C VAL A 23 4.60 -13.55 -7.25
N GLN A 24 3.91 -13.94 -8.32
CA GLN A 24 2.79 -13.23 -8.92
C GLN A 24 1.48 -13.98 -8.70
N ASP A 25 0.37 -13.32 -9.02
CA ASP A 25 -0.96 -13.89 -8.89
C ASP A 25 -1.08 -15.18 -9.71
N GLY A 26 -1.51 -16.27 -9.06
CA GLY A 26 -1.67 -17.58 -9.69
C GLY A 26 -0.44 -18.49 -9.64
N ASP A 27 0.73 -17.99 -9.22
CA ASP A 27 1.94 -18.79 -9.01
C ASP A 27 1.72 -19.85 -7.93
N LEU A 28 2.42 -20.98 -8.05
CA LEU A 28 2.35 -22.08 -7.11
C LEU A 28 3.15 -21.77 -5.85
N LEU A 29 2.50 -21.87 -4.69
CA LEU A 29 3.15 -21.76 -3.39
C LEU A 29 3.44 -23.13 -2.78
N VAL A 30 2.47 -24.04 -2.88
CA VAL A 30 2.60 -25.41 -2.36
C VAL A 30 1.90 -26.36 -3.32
N GLY A 31 2.68 -27.25 -3.93
CA GLY A 31 2.19 -28.35 -4.74
C GLY A 31 1.39 -29.32 -3.88
N LYS A 32 0.13 -29.56 -4.26
CA LYS A 32 -0.73 -30.55 -3.61
C LYS A 32 -1.57 -31.28 -4.64
N VAL A 33 -1.53 -32.61 -4.57
CA VAL A 33 -2.37 -33.48 -5.40
C VAL A 33 -3.31 -34.28 -4.52
N THR A 34 -4.53 -34.51 -5.01
CA THR A 34 -5.54 -35.33 -4.34
C THR A 34 -5.96 -36.44 -5.29
N PRO A 35 -6.03 -37.71 -4.83
CA PRO A 35 -6.50 -38.79 -5.66
C PRO A 35 -7.94 -38.50 -6.11
N LYS A 36 -8.20 -38.59 -7.42
CA LYS A 36 -9.55 -38.52 -7.96
C LYS A 36 -10.10 -39.96 -8.03
N GLY A 37 -11.39 -40.14 -7.73
CA GLY A 37 -12.06 -41.40 -8.00
C GLY A 37 -12.12 -41.65 -9.51
N VAL A 38 -12.11 -42.92 -9.93
CA VAL A 38 -12.18 -43.30 -11.34
C VAL A 38 -13.49 -42.79 -11.92
N THR A 39 -13.38 -41.86 -12.88
CA THR A 39 -14.54 -41.33 -13.60
C THR A 39 -14.69 -42.08 -14.91
N GLU A 40 -15.91 -42.50 -15.29
CA GLU A 40 -16.11 -43.07 -16.63
C GLU A 40 -15.89 -41.98 -17.69
N LEU A 41 -14.85 -42.16 -18.51
CA LEU A 41 -14.54 -41.26 -19.62
C LEU A 41 -15.59 -41.37 -20.73
N SER A 42 -15.90 -40.24 -21.37
CA SER A 42 -16.72 -40.16 -22.58
C SER A 42 -16.08 -40.89 -23.78
N ALA A 43 -16.84 -41.16 -24.84
CA ALA A 43 -16.32 -41.86 -26.02
C ALA A 43 -15.20 -41.07 -26.71
N GLU A 44 -15.32 -39.75 -26.73
CA GLU A 44 -14.36 -38.80 -27.30
C GLU A 44 -13.06 -38.76 -26.49
N GLU A 45 -13.15 -38.71 -25.15
CA GLU A 45 -11.97 -38.73 -24.26
C GLU A 45 -11.26 -40.08 -24.33
N ARG A 46 -12.00 -41.19 -24.44
CA ARG A 46 -11.41 -42.53 -24.66
C ARG A 46 -10.62 -42.59 -25.96
N LEU A 47 -11.15 -41.99 -27.04
CA LEU A 47 -10.45 -41.92 -28.32
C LEU A 47 -9.18 -41.07 -28.20
N LEU A 48 -9.25 -39.90 -27.55
CA LEU A 48 -8.08 -39.05 -27.30
C LEU A 48 -7.01 -39.78 -26.49
N HIS A 49 -7.39 -40.47 -25.42
CA HIS A 49 -6.47 -41.29 -24.62
C HIS A 49 -5.82 -42.42 -25.44
N ALA A 50 -6.57 -43.04 -26.35
CA ALA A 50 -6.05 -44.10 -27.21
C ALA A 50 -5.06 -43.58 -28.27
N ILE A 51 -5.27 -42.36 -28.79
CA ILE A 51 -4.39 -41.71 -29.78
C ILE A 51 -3.10 -41.19 -29.13
N PHE A 52 -3.21 -40.47 -28.00
CA PHE A 52 -2.08 -39.80 -27.37
C PHE A 52 -1.33 -40.66 -26.33
N GLY A 53 -1.88 -41.81 -25.94
CA GLY A 53 -1.22 -42.74 -25.02
C GLY A 53 -0.96 -42.19 -23.62
N GLU A 54 -1.53 -41.02 -23.29
CA GLU A 54 -1.35 -40.37 -22.00
C GLU A 54 -2.05 -41.19 -20.89
N LYS A 55 -1.29 -42.04 -20.22
CA LYS A 55 -1.65 -42.58 -18.91
C LYS A 55 -1.41 -41.51 -17.84
N ALA A 56 -2.17 -40.41 -17.91
CA ALA A 56 -2.20 -39.47 -16.80
C ALA A 56 -2.88 -40.17 -15.62
N ARG A 57 -2.16 -40.39 -14.51
CA ARG A 57 -2.80 -40.77 -13.23
C ARG A 57 -3.89 -39.73 -12.95
N GLU A 58 -5.12 -40.18 -12.68
CA GLU A 58 -6.25 -39.31 -12.34
C GLU A 58 -6.03 -38.68 -10.95
N VAL A 59 -5.16 -37.68 -10.88
CA VAL A 59 -4.93 -36.86 -9.70
C VAL A 59 -5.44 -35.46 -9.97
N ARG A 60 -6.21 -34.92 -9.02
CA ARG A 60 -6.67 -33.54 -9.06
C ARG A 60 -5.59 -32.65 -8.45
N ASP A 61 -5.23 -31.58 -9.15
CA ASP A 61 -4.43 -30.49 -8.60
C ASP A 61 -5.27 -29.73 -7.56
N THR A 62 -4.82 -29.72 -6.31
CA THR A 62 -5.39 -28.94 -5.19
C THR A 62 -4.32 -28.05 -4.55
N SER A 63 -3.30 -27.69 -5.34
CA SER A 63 -2.17 -26.86 -4.91
C SER A 63 -2.61 -25.49 -4.40
N LEU A 64 -1.84 -24.97 -3.44
CA LEU A 64 -1.98 -23.61 -2.96
C LEU A 64 -1.33 -22.67 -3.99
N ARG A 65 -2.09 -21.68 -4.44
CA ARG A 65 -1.64 -20.64 -5.36
C ARG A 65 -1.72 -19.27 -4.71
N VAL A 66 -0.92 -18.33 -5.20
CA VAL A 66 -1.00 -16.93 -4.79
C VAL A 66 -2.40 -16.39 -5.12
N PRO A 67 -3.12 -15.82 -4.14
CA PRO A 67 -4.43 -15.21 -4.40
C PRO A 67 -4.28 -13.96 -5.26
N HIS A 68 -5.35 -13.57 -5.95
CA HIS A 68 -5.36 -12.34 -6.75
C HIS A 68 -5.05 -11.10 -5.90
N GLY A 69 -4.13 -10.26 -6.37
CA GLY A 69 -3.60 -9.10 -5.66
C GLY A 69 -2.62 -9.43 -4.53
N GLY A 70 -2.26 -10.71 -4.37
CA GLY A 70 -1.41 -11.23 -3.31
C GLY A 70 0.06 -11.36 -3.68
N GLY A 71 0.45 -11.00 -4.91
CA GLY A 71 1.84 -11.02 -5.34
C GLY A 71 2.79 -10.24 -4.42
N GLY A 72 4.02 -10.73 -4.30
CA GLY A 72 5.03 -10.19 -3.40
C GLY A 72 6.24 -11.09 -3.27
N ILE A 73 7.00 -10.90 -2.19
CA ILE A 73 8.20 -11.70 -1.90
C ILE A 73 7.87 -12.69 -0.79
N VAL A 74 8.21 -13.97 -0.99
CA VAL A 74 8.11 -14.97 0.07
C VAL A 74 9.13 -14.64 1.15
N HIS A 75 8.64 -14.28 2.33
CA HIS A 75 9.47 -13.90 3.47
C HIS A 75 9.81 -15.10 4.35
N ASP A 76 8.84 -15.98 4.58
CA ASP A 76 9.00 -17.12 5.48
C ASP A 76 8.05 -18.26 5.09
N VAL A 77 8.45 -19.49 5.40
CA VAL A 77 7.67 -20.70 5.18
C VAL A 77 7.74 -21.56 6.43
N LYS A 78 6.58 -21.85 7.02
CA LYS A 78 6.46 -22.69 8.22
C LYS A 78 5.74 -23.98 7.89
N ILE A 79 6.40 -25.09 8.17
CA ILE A 79 5.87 -26.44 7.98
C ILE A 79 5.56 -27.01 9.35
N PHE A 80 4.32 -27.43 9.56
CA PHE A 80 3.85 -28.08 10.79
C PHE A 80 3.51 -29.53 10.48
N THR A 81 4.01 -30.46 11.28
CA THR A 81 3.78 -31.90 11.10
C THR A 81 3.33 -32.53 12.41
N ARG A 82 2.49 -33.56 12.31
CA ARG A 82 2.02 -34.28 13.51
C ARG A 82 3.16 -34.99 14.25
N GLU A 83 4.19 -35.42 13.51
CA GLU A 83 5.37 -36.10 14.06
C GLU A 83 6.26 -35.16 14.88
N ALA A 84 6.31 -33.87 14.52
CA ALA A 84 7.02 -32.85 15.28
C ALA A 84 6.30 -32.42 16.57
N GLY A 85 5.11 -32.98 16.85
CA GLY A 85 4.31 -32.64 18.02
C GLY A 85 3.41 -31.42 17.85
N ASP A 86 3.24 -30.91 16.62
CA ASP A 86 2.35 -29.78 16.35
C ASP A 86 0.87 -30.19 16.42
N GLU A 87 0.05 -29.33 17.02
CA GLU A 87 -1.41 -29.52 17.04
C GLU A 87 -2.02 -29.22 15.67
N LEU A 88 -2.44 -30.29 14.98
CA LEU A 88 -3.10 -30.23 13.68
C LEU A 88 -4.54 -30.73 13.77
N SER A 89 -5.44 -30.10 13.01
CA SER A 89 -6.84 -30.52 12.89
C SER A 89 -6.97 -32.00 12.51
N PRO A 90 -8.04 -32.70 12.94
CA PRO A 90 -8.26 -34.10 12.59
C PRO A 90 -8.24 -34.30 11.07
N GLY A 91 -7.50 -35.32 10.59
CA GLY A 91 -7.35 -35.61 9.16
C GLY A 91 -6.30 -34.77 8.41
N VAL A 92 -5.59 -33.85 9.09
CA VAL A 92 -4.46 -33.12 8.53
C VAL A 92 -3.15 -33.78 8.97
N ASN A 93 -2.32 -34.14 7.98
CA ASN A 93 -1.00 -34.76 8.18
C ASN A 93 0.12 -33.71 8.29
N MET A 94 0.06 -32.70 7.42
CA MET A 94 1.03 -31.62 7.31
C MET A 94 0.30 -30.32 6.95
N LEU A 95 0.72 -29.21 7.55
CA LEU A 95 0.24 -27.87 7.24
C LEU A 95 1.43 -26.99 6.85
N VAL A 96 1.34 -26.35 5.69
CA VAL A 96 2.36 -25.40 5.22
C VAL A 96 1.76 -24.00 5.22
N ARG A 97 2.42 -23.07 5.91
CA ARG A 97 2.06 -21.64 5.92
C ARG A 97 3.16 -20.86 5.21
N VAL A 98 2.79 -20.15 4.16
CA VAL A 98 3.69 -19.27 3.40
C VAL A 98 3.36 -17.83 3.73
N TYR A 99 4.35 -17.06 4.14
CA TYR A 99 4.23 -15.64 4.45
C TYR A 99 4.77 -14.83 3.27
N ILE A 100 3.88 -14.06 2.64
CA ILE A 100 4.22 -13.18 1.52
C ILE A 100 4.21 -11.74 2.03
N VAL A 101 5.29 -11.03 1.77
CA VAL A 101 5.41 -9.60 2.06
C VAL A 101 5.20 -8.82 0.77
N GLN A 102 4.27 -7.87 0.82
CA GLN A 102 3.93 -7.01 -0.30
C GLN A 102 4.25 -5.55 0.07
N LYS A 103 5.08 -4.89 -0.74
CA LYS A 103 5.31 -3.45 -0.62
C LYS A 103 4.26 -2.71 -1.47
N ARG A 104 3.25 -2.14 -0.82
CA ARG A 104 2.23 -1.33 -1.49
C ARG A 104 2.61 0.15 -1.45
N LYS A 105 2.92 0.71 -2.62
CA LYS A 105 3.11 2.16 -2.77
C LYS A 105 1.76 2.89 -2.68
N ILE A 106 1.81 4.22 -2.54
CA ILE A 106 0.61 5.05 -2.67
C ILE A 106 0.14 5.09 -4.12
N HIS A 107 -1.16 4.95 -4.31
CA HIS A 107 -1.80 4.94 -5.63
C HIS A 107 -3.07 5.80 -5.60
N GLU A 108 -3.52 6.21 -6.78
CA GLU A 108 -4.82 6.84 -6.96
C GLU A 108 -5.93 5.91 -6.46
N GLY A 109 -6.88 6.47 -5.72
CA GLY A 109 -7.90 5.69 -5.00
C GLY A 109 -7.55 5.34 -3.56
N ASP A 110 -6.29 5.50 -3.13
CA ASP A 110 -5.95 5.34 -1.72
C ASP A 110 -6.59 6.44 -0.86
N LYS A 111 -7.03 6.05 0.34
CA LYS A 111 -7.62 6.98 1.29
C LYS A 111 -6.54 7.56 2.20
N MET A 112 -6.56 8.88 2.34
CA MET A 112 -5.68 9.63 3.23
C MET A 112 -6.53 10.43 4.22
N ALA A 113 -5.98 10.70 5.41
CA ALA A 113 -6.64 11.53 6.40
C ALA A 113 -5.64 12.38 7.19
N GLY A 114 -6.05 13.58 7.57
CA GLY A 114 -5.38 14.36 8.61
C GLY A 114 -5.98 14.06 9.99
N ARG A 115 -5.34 14.60 11.03
CA ARG A 115 -5.75 14.40 12.43
C ARG A 115 -7.05 15.14 12.79
N HIS A 116 -7.46 16.12 11.97
CA HIS A 116 -8.64 16.97 12.19
C HIS A 116 -9.89 16.47 11.46
N GLY A 117 -9.94 15.18 11.12
CA GLY A 117 -11.10 14.56 10.47
C GLY A 117 -11.28 14.91 8.99
N ASN A 118 -10.35 15.68 8.41
CA ASN A 118 -10.23 15.89 6.98
C ASN A 118 -9.82 14.57 6.32
N LYS A 119 -10.69 14.02 5.47
CA LYS A 119 -10.48 12.75 4.77
C LYS A 119 -10.55 13.03 3.28
N GLY A 120 -9.67 12.40 2.52
CA GLY A 120 -9.62 12.51 1.07
C GLY A 120 -9.27 11.16 0.45
N VAL A 121 -9.58 11.03 -0.84
CA VAL A 121 -9.05 9.97 -1.68
C VAL A 121 -8.05 10.61 -2.61
N VAL A 122 -6.89 9.99 -2.81
CA VAL A 122 -5.88 10.46 -3.77
C VAL A 122 -6.51 10.43 -5.15
N SER A 123 -6.75 11.60 -5.73
CA SER A 123 -7.40 11.73 -7.04
C SER A 123 -6.42 11.61 -8.19
N ARG A 124 -5.21 12.15 -8.02
CA ARG A 124 -4.16 12.16 -9.03
C ARG A 124 -2.79 12.24 -8.39
N ILE A 125 -1.82 11.51 -8.95
CA ILE A 125 -0.40 11.68 -8.63
C ILE A 125 0.24 12.45 -9.78
N MET A 126 0.81 13.62 -9.47
CA MET A 126 1.40 14.54 -10.45
C MET A 126 2.93 14.40 -10.46
N PRO A 127 3.59 14.63 -11.61
CA PRO A 127 5.03 14.86 -11.66
C PRO A 127 5.41 16.09 -10.82
N GLU A 128 6.64 16.11 -10.29
CA GLU A 128 7.12 17.17 -9.41
C GLU A 128 7.18 18.53 -10.14
N GLU A 129 7.56 18.51 -11.41
CA GLU A 129 7.65 19.69 -12.29
C GLU A 129 6.28 20.36 -12.57
N ASP A 130 5.20 19.61 -12.43
CA ASP A 130 3.84 20.10 -12.65
C ASP A 130 3.22 20.68 -11.36
N MET A 131 3.83 20.43 -10.20
CA MET A 131 3.30 20.89 -8.92
C MET A 131 3.56 22.39 -8.75
N PRO A 132 2.63 23.12 -8.12
CA PRO A 132 2.93 24.47 -7.65
C PRO A 132 4.19 24.49 -6.78
N PHE A 133 4.97 25.56 -6.87
CA PHE A 133 6.21 25.70 -6.12
C PHE A 133 6.30 27.04 -5.40
N LEU A 134 7.08 27.03 -4.31
CA LEU A 134 7.38 28.16 -3.47
C LEU A 134 8.39 29.12 -4.14
N PRO A 135 8.52 30.37 -3.68
CA PRO A 135 9.49 31.32 -4.25
C PRO A 135 10.95 30.87 -4.21
N ASP A 136 11.29 29.91 -3.34
CA ASP A 136 12.61 29.29 -3.24
C ASP A 136 12.82 28.10 -4.20
N GLY A 137 11.79 27.76 -5.01
CA GLY A 137 11.80 26.64 -5.94
C GLY A 137 11.27 25.32 -5.36
N THR A 138 10.93 25.27 -4.07
CA THR A 138 10.47 24.02 -3.43
C THR A 138 9.06 23.67 -3.91
N PRO A 139 8.82 22.48 -4.48
CA PRO A 139 7.49 22.05 -4.91
C PRO A 139 6.61 21.67 -3.72
N ILE A 140 5.29 21.78 -3.91
CA ILE A 140 4.30 21.35 -2.92
C ILE A 140 4.07 19.84 -3.03
N ASP A 141 4.00 19.15 -1.88
CA ASP A 141 3.75 17.71 -1.84
C ASP A 141 2.26 17.33 -2.03
N ILE A 142 1.36 18.06 -1.38
CA ILE A 142 -0.08 17.74 -1.33
C ILE A 142 -0.90 19.02 -1.45
N MET A 143 -1.85 19.05 -2.39
CA MET A 143 -2.84 20.11 -2.52
C MET A 143 -4.18 19.68 -1.90
N LEU A 144 -4.73 20.51 -1.00
CA LEU A 144 -6.02 20.28 -0.37
C LEU A 144 -7.03 21.35 -0.79
N ASN A 145 -8.30 20.96 -0.93
CA ASN A 145 -9.38 21.89 -1.27
C ASN A 145 -9.75 22.75 -0.05
N PRO A 146 -9.65 24.09 -0.11
CA PRO A 146 -9.95 24.96 1.01
C PRO A 146 -11.43 24.94 1.41
N LEU A 147 -12.35 24.62 0.50
CA LEU A 147 -13.80 24.60 0.77
C LEU A 147 -14.20 23.54 1.82
N GLY A 148 -13.33 22.55 2.05
CA GLY A 148 -13.53 21.51 3.03
C GLY A 148 -13.40 21.95 4.48
N VAL A 149 -12.81 23.13 4.74
CA VAL A 149 -12.54 23.64 6.10
C VAL A 149 -13.75 24.41 6.66
N PRO A 150 -14.30 25.44 5.99
CA PRO A 150 -15.39 26.23 6.55
C PRO A 150 -16.66 25.41 6.78
N SER A 151 -16.96 24.48 5.86
CA SER A 151 -18.15 23.63 5.93
C SER A 151 -18.11 22.61 7.08
N ARG A 152 -16.92 22.20 7.52
CA ARG A 152 -16.73 21.21 8.58
C ARG A 152 -16.30 21.82 9.92
N MET A 153 -16.05 23.13 9.95
CA MET A 153 -15.58 23.87 11.13
C MET A 153 -14.35 23.26 11.82
N ASN A 154 -13.48 22.58 11.06
CA ASN A 154 -12.26 21.96 11.58
C ASN A 154 -11.05 22.88 11.36
N ILE A 155 -11.13 24.08 11.95
CA ILE A 155 -10.12 25.15 11.81
C ILE A 155 -8.74 24.76 12.36
N GLY A 156 -8.68 23.80 13.29
CA GLY A 156 -7.44 23.31 13.86
C GLY A 156 -6.42 22.84 12.83
N GLN A 157 -6.86 22.33 11.67
CA GLN A 157 -5.94 21.94 10.58
C GLN A 157 -5.20 23.14 9.98
N VAL A 158 -5.81 24.32 9.98
CA VAL A 158 -5.18 25.55 9.46
C VAL A 158 -4.17 26.07 10.48
N LEU A 159 -4.50 26.01 11.77
CA LEU A 159 -3.56 26.33 12.85
C LEU A 159 -2.36 25.37 12.86
N GLU A 160 -2.60 24.06 12.68
CA GLU A 160 -1.56 23.04 12.51
C GLU A 160 -0.68 23.37 11.31
N LEU A 161 -1.27 23.74 10.17
CA LEU A 161 -0.55 24.08 8.95
C LEU A 161 0.39 25.28 9.16
N HIS A 162 -0.08 26.37 9.77
CA HIS A 162 0.73 27.56 10.03
C HIS A 162 1.83 27.28 11.07
N LEU A 163 1.48 26.68 12.21
CA LEU A 163 2.43 26.37 13.27
C LEU A 163 3.48 25.35 12.80
N GLY A 164 3.07 24.36 12.02
CA GLY A 164 3.96 23.36 11.43
C GLY A 164 4.95 23.98 10.44
N MET A 165 4.52 24.97 9.66
CA MET A 165 5.43 25.71 8.78
C MET A 165 6.44 26.55 9.57
N ALA A 166 5.97 27.29 10.57
CA ALA A 166 6.83 28.09 11.43
C ALA A 166 7.86 27.21 12.17
N ALA A 167 7.41 26.06 12.69
CA ALA A 167 8.27 25.07 13.34
C ALA A 167 9.34 24.51 12.38
N ARG A 168 8.98 24.23 11.12
CA ARG A 168 9.93 23.78 10.09
C ARG A 168 10.98 24.85 9.79
N GLN A 169 10.57 26.12 9.68
CA GLN A 169 11.49 27.24 9.41
C GLN A 169 12.46 27.47 10.57
N LEU A 170 11.99 27.37 11.81
CA LEU A 170 12.78 27.55 13.02
C LEU A 170 13.62 26.30 13.39
N GLY A 171 13.34 25.15 12.77
CA GLY A 171 14.01 23.89 13.08
C GLY A 171 13.65 23.33 14.46
N ILE A 172 12.44 23.62 14.95
CA ILE A 172 11.97 23.23 16.28
C ILE A 172 10.88 22.15 16.20
N HIS A 173 10.71 21.42 17.29
CA HIS A 173 9.56 20.55 17.50
C HIS A 173 8.58 21.21 18.47
N VAL A 174 7.30 21.21 18.10
CA VAL A 174 6.24 21.83 18.90
C VAL A 174 5.33 20.75 19.46
N ALA A 175 4.99 20.88 20.75
CA ALA A 175 3.98 20.08 21.42
C ALA A 175 2.83 20.99 21.84
N THR A 176 1.60 20.62 21.47
CA THR A 176 0.37 21.32 21.87
C THR A 176 -0.53 20.32 22.61
N PRO A 177 -0.57 20.35 23.95
CA PRO A 177 -1.43 19.47 24.74
C PRO A 177 -2.91 19.63 24.40
N VAL A 178 -3.69 18.58 24.64
CA VAL A 178 -5.14 18.63 24.45
C VAL A 178 -5.74 19.50 25.56
N PHE A 179 -6.52 20.53 25.18
CA PHE A 179 -7.19 21.50 26.06
C PHE A 179 -6.29 22.51 26.80
N ASP A 180 -4.96 22.39 26.71
CA ASP A 180 -3.99 23.34 27.25
C ASP A 180 -2.86 23.55 26.21
N GLY A 181 -3.30 23.79 24.97
CA GLY A 181 -2.43 23.91 23.80
C GLY A 181 -2.02 25.35 23.51
N ALA A 182 -1.19 25.51 22.48
CA ALA A 182 -0.84 26.82 21.95
C ALA A 182 -2.11 27.63 21.62
N SER A 183 -2.16 28.86 22.13
CA SER A 183 -3.20 29.83 21.81
C SER A 183 -3.01 30.40 20.41
N ASP A 184 -4.01 31.14 19.90
CA ASP A 184 -3.90 31.83 18.61
C ASP A 184 -2.73 32.85 18.64
N GLU A 185 -2.55 33.54 19.77
CA GLU A 185 -1.47 34.51 19.98
C GLU A 185 -0.09 33.84 19.88
N ASP A 186 0.09 32.68 20.52
CA ASP A 186 1.34 31.90 20.45
C ASP A 186 1.65 31.47 19.02
N VAL A 187 0.63 31.03 18.26
CA VAL A 187 0.79 30.63 16.85
C VAL A 187 1.26 31.82 16.02
N TRP A 188 0.61 32.98 16.13
CA TRP A 188 0.98 34.17 15.37
C TRP A 188 2.32 34.77 15.80
N GLU A 189 2.69 34.63 17.07
CA GLU A 189 4.03 34.98 17.55
C GLU A 189 5.10 34.08 16.94
N THR A 190 4.87 32.76 16.91
CA THR A 190 5.80 31.80 16.29
C THR A 190 5.92 32.05 14.78
N VAL A 191 4.83 32.35 14.09
CA VAL A 191 4.83 32.73 12.65
C VAL A 191 5.69 33.97 12.42
N ARG A 192 5.59 34.98 13.31
CA ARG A 192 6.40 36.20 13.23
C ARG A 192 7.87 35.92 13.51
N GLU A 193 8.18 35.11 14.52
CA GLU A 193 9.54 34.70 14.87
C GLU A 193 10.20 33.93 13.72
N ALA A 194 9.44 33.09 13.02
CA ALA A 194 9.87 32.40 11.80
C ALA A 194 10.09 33.32 10.60
N GLY A 195 9.80 34.62 10.68
CA GLY A 195 9.91 35.56 9.56
C GLY A 195 8.88 35.31 8.45
N MET A 196 7.79 34.60 8.75
CA MET A 196 6.69 34.41 7.82
C MET A 196 5.83 35.68 7.75
N ALA A 197 5.03 35.81 6.70
CA ALA A 197 4.09 36.91 6.58
C ALA A 197 3.01 36.87 7.67
N SER A 198 2.46 38.03 8.01
CA SER A 198 1.44 38.19 9.07
C SER A 198 0.13 37.45 8.80
N ASP A 199 -0.14 37.07 7.55
CA ASP A 199 -1.28 36.25 7.15
C ASP A 199 -0.94 34.75 7.01
N ALA A 200 0.31 34.38 7.28
CA ALA A 200 0.89 33.04 7.09
C ALA A 200 0.68 32.45 5.68
N LYS A 201 0.49 33.31 4.68
CA LYS A 201 0.35 32.94 3.26
C LYS A 201 1.60 33.27 2.48
N THR A 202 1.75 32.67 1.31
CA THR A 202 2.83 32.97 0.38
C THR A 202 2.34 33.00 -1.06
N ILE A 203 3.12 33.57 -1.96
CA ILE A 203 2.87 33.48 -3.40
C ILE A 203 3.34 32.08 -3.83
N LEU A 204 2.51 31.40 -4.62
CA LEU A 204 2.89 30.19 -5.33
C LEU A 204 3.02 30.50 -6.81
N TYR A 205 3.81 29.68 -7.50
CA TYR A 205 3.96 29.71 -8.95
C TYR A 205 3.43 28.40 -9.52
N ASP A 206 2.76 28.48 -10.67
CA ASP A 206 2.29 27.29 -11.40
C ASP A 206 3.50 26.57 -12.02
N GLY A 207 3.68 25.28 -11.72
CA GLY A 207 4.79 24.48 -12.24
C GLY A 207 4.82 24.37 -13.77
N ARG A 208 3.66 24.50 -14.43
CA ARG A 208 3.54 24.34 -15.89
C ARG A 208 3.84 25.62 -16.66
N THR A 209 3.43 26.76 -16.13
CA THR A 209 3.56 28.06 -16.81
C THR A 209 4.68 28.91 -16.22
N GLY A 210 5.04 28.69 -14.95
CA GLY A 210 5.93 29.54 -14.17
C GLY A 210 5.28 30.85 -13.70
N GLU A 211 4.01 31.08 -13.99
CA GLU A 211 3.31 32.30 -13.62
C GLU A 211 2.86 32.25 -12.15
N PRO A 212 2.89 33.38 -11.42
CA PRO A 212 2.37 33.45 -10.06
C PRO A 212 0.85 33.30 -10.04
N PHE A 213 0.31 32.62 -9.02
CA PHE A 213 -1.13 32.61 -8.79
C PHE A 213 -1.65 34.00 -8.37
N ASP A 214 -2.88 34.34 -8.76
CA ASP A 214 -3.52 35.64 -8.48
C ASP A 214 -3.61 35.96 -6.97
N GLY A 215 -3.80 34.94 -6.15
CA GLY A 215 -3.99 35.06 -4.71
C GLY A 215 -2.90 34.36 -3.92
N ARG A 216 -2.51 34.95 -2.78
CA ARG A 216 -1.61 34.31 -1.83
C ARG A 216 -2.30 33.09 -1.21
N VAL A 217 -1.56 31.98 -1.12
CA VAL A 217 -2.06 30.67 -0.69
C VAL A 217 -1.47 30.33 0.68
N SER A 218 -2.27 29.69 1.54
CA SER A 218 -1.77 29.12 2.80
C SER A 218 -0.99 27.86 2.50
N VAL A 219 0.31 27.88 2.80
CA VAL A 219 1.21 26.74 2.62
C VAL A 219 1.85 26.42 3.96
N GLY A 220 1.89 25.14 4.31
CA GLY A 220 2.48 24.72 5.57
C GLY A 220 2.57 23.22 5.74
N VAL A 221 2.93 22.80 6.95
CA VAL A 221 3.18 21.39 7.26
C VAL A 221 2.00 20.85 8.06
N MET A 222 1.29 19.87 7.47
CA MET A 222 0.19 19.16 8.11
C MET A 222 0.54 17.68 8.24
N TYR A 223 0.19 17.07 9.37
CA TYR A 223 0.41 15.65 9.57
C TYR A 223 -0.69 14.81 8.88
N MET A 224 -0.28 13.99 7.91
CA MET A 224 -1.17 13.13 7.11
C MET A 224 -0.91 11.65 7.39
N ILE A 225 -1.99 10.86 7.37
CA ILE A 225 -2.01 9.42 7.68
C ILE A 225 -2.58 8.68 6.47
N LYS A 226 -1.95 7.54 6.14
CA LYS A 226 -2.45 6.51 5.23
C LYS A 226 -2.81 5.27 6.02
#